data_AF-A0A0F9SFH6-F1
#
_entry.id   AF-A0A0F9SFH6-F1
#
_cell.length_a   1.000
_cell.length_b   1.000
_cell.length_c   1.000
_cell.angle_alpha   90.00
_cell.angle_beta   90.00
_cell.angle_gamma   90.00
#
_symmetry.space_group_name_H-M   'P 1'
#
loop_
_entity.id
_entity.type
_entity.pdbx_description
1 polymer ?
#
loop_
_entity_poly.entity_id
_entity_poly.type
_entity_poly.pdbx_seq_one_letter_code
_entity_poly.pdbx_strand_id
1 'polypeptide(L)'
;MRIQKWTKASNYMGEDMSEYYKGLARRPRAPNALMDSNFEMALELLGGESETVLVCSFGSWTGSFEQILVHESDEVAVAALEDVAERLAEYPVLDDEDHSEREDKATDVLWKELGLRERIEYLVKHEESIFAARTDNAYDLYHRAEQTYYYVQMLANEREDA
;
A
#
# COMPACT_ATOMS: atom_id res chain seq x y z
N MET A 1 -16.20 -6.49 -8.49
CA MET A 1 -16.30 -5.07 -8.97
C MET A 1 -15.96 -5.07 -10.46
N ARG A 2 -16.52 -4.18 -11.31
CA ARG A 2 -16.14 -4.16 -12.75
C ARG A 2 -14.89 -3.31 -12.99
N ILE A 3 -13.95 -3.83 -13.78
CA ILE A 3 -12.79 -3.08 -14.25
C ILE A 3 -13.23 -1.89 -15.10
N GLN A 4 -12.44 -0.82 -15.09
CA GLN A 4 -12.76 0.44 -15.78
C GLN A 4 -11.64 0.79 -16.75
N LYS A 5 -11.99 1.26 -17.95
CA LYS A 5 -11.00 1.84 -18.86
C LYS A 5 -10.36 3.09 -18.26
N TRP A 6 -9.11 3.31 -18.61
CA TRP A 6 -8.44 4.56 -18.32
C TRP A 6 -9.08 5.69 -19.13
N THR A 7 -9.18 6.86 -18.52
CA THR A 7 -9.82 8.03 -19.13
C THR A 7 -8.89 9.22 -19.04
N LYS A 8 -8.65 9.85 -20.19
CA LYS A 8 -7.80 11.04 -20.28
C LYS A 8 -8.46 12.26 -19.62
N ALA A 9 -7.79 12.83 -18.63
CA ALA A 9 -8.20 14.14 -18.10
C ALA A 9 -7.87 15.25 -19.11
N SER A 10 -8.70 16.29 -19.18
CA SER A 10 -8.56 17.38 -20.16
C SER A 10 -7.25 18.17 -20.04
N ASN A 11 -6.64 18.16 -18.86
CA ASN A 11 -5.37 18.82 -18.54
C ASN A 11 -4.19 17.85 -18.48
N TYR A 12 -4.37 16.58 -18.88
CA TYR A 12 -3.29 15.59 -18.89
C TYR A 12 -2.46 15.70 -20.17
N MET A 13 -1.16 15.94 -20.00
CA MET A 13 -0.20 16.13 -21.10
C MET A 13 0.62 14.88 -21.43
N GLY A 14 0.38 13.75 -20.74
CA GLY A 14 1.08 12.50 -21.01
C GLY A 14 0.45 11.66 -22.12
N GLU A 15 0.93 10.43 -22.23
CA GLU A 15 0.51 9.47 -23.25
C GLU A 15 -0.94 9.02 -23.09
N ASP A 16 -1.63 8.81 -24.21
CA ASP A 16 -3.02 8.39 -24.17
C ASP A 16 -3.14 6.89 -23.91
N MET A 17 -3.67 6.53 -22.74
CA MET A 17 -3.84 5.14 -22.33
C MET A 17 -5.30 4.67 -22.45
N SER A 18 -6.10 5.28 -23.34
CA SER A 18 -7.54 4.96 -23.47
C SER A 18 -7.85 3.51 -23.91
N GLU A 19 -6.86 2.78 -24.43
CA GLU A 19 -6.95 1.36 -24.78
C GLU A 19 -6.64 0.42 -23.60
N TYR A 20 -6.31 0.97 -22.43
CA TYR A 20 -5.96 0.21 -21.23
C TYR A 20 -7.09 0.21 -20.19
N TYR A 21 -7.20 -0.90 -19.46
CA TYR A 21 -7.97 -1.00 -18.23
C TYR A 21 -7.12 -0.58 -17.03
N LYS A 22 -7.75 0.10 -16.08
CA LYS A 22 -7.15 0.52 -14.81
C LYS A 22 -7.15 -0.65 -13.83
N GLY A 23 -5.97 -1.04 -13.37
CA GLY A 23 -5.79 -1.88 -12.21
C GLY A 23 -5.54 -1.08 -10.93
N LEU A 24 -4.95 -1.77 -9.95
CA LEU A 24 -4.63 -1.18 -8.66
C LEU A 24 -3.60 -0.06 -8.80
N ALA A 25 -3.66 0.88 -7.85
CA ALA A 25 -2.74 2.00 -7.78
C ALA A 25 -2.08 2.05 -6.39
N ARG A 26 -0.85 2.52 -6.35
CA ARG A 26 -0.10 2.78 -5.11
C ARG A 26 0.54 4.15 -5.10
N ARG A 27 0.97 4.62 -3.93
CA ARG A 27 1.64 5.91 -3.74
C ARG A 27 3.03 5.69 -3.16
N PRO A 28 4.09 5.69 -3.99
CA PRO A 28 5.44 5.43 -3.52
C PRO A 28 5.94 6.38 -2.42
N ARG A 29 5.37 7.60 -2.32
CA ARG A 29 5.74 8.60 -1.30
C ARG A 29 4.87 8.59 -0.05
N ALA A 30 3.78 7.83 -0.06
CA ALA A 30 2.88 7.64 1.07
C ALA A 30 2.62 6.14 1.20
N PRO A 31 3.66 5.36 1.59
CA PRO A 31 3.59 3.90 1.61
C PRO A 31 2.52 3.42 2.59
N ASN A 32 1.87 2.33 2.22
CA ASN A 32 0.78 1.73 2.98
C ASN A 32 0.84 0.23 2.75
N ALA A 33 1.10 -0.54 3.81
CA ALA A 33 1.37 -1.98 3.71
C ALA A 33 0.28 -2.72 2.93
N LEU A 34 -1.00 -2.42 3.16
CA LEU A 34 -2.13 -3.05 2.44
C LEU A 34 -2.13 -2.69 0.96
N MET A 35 -1.99 -1.42 0.63
CA MET A 35 -1.98 -0.94 -0.75
C MET A 35 -0.78 -1.51 -1.51
N ASP A 36 0.40 -1.53 -0.89
CA ASP A 36 1.63 -2.05 -1.48
C ASP A 36 1.58 -3.58 -1.62
N SER A 37 1.02 -4.29 -0.65
CA SER A 37 0.78 -5.74 -0.72
C SER A 37 -0.15 -6.08 -1.88
N ASN A 38 -1.35 -5.48 -1.89
CA ASN A 38 -2.33 -5.74 -2.94
C ASN A 38 -1.80 -5.35 -4.32
N PHE A 39 -1.05 -4.24 -4.44
CA PHE A 39 -0.47 -3.83 -5.70
C PHE A 39 0.54 -4.86 -6.24
N GLU A 40 1.48 -5.31 -5.41
CA GLU A 40 2.50 -6.29 -5.83
C GLU A 40 1.86 -7.65 -6.14
N MET A 41 0.93 -8.11 -5.31
CA MET A 41 0.20 -9.37 -5.53
C MET A 41 -0.64 -9.32 -6.81
N ALA A 42 -1.32 -8.21 -7.08
CA ALA A 42 -2.06 -8.05 -8.33
C ALA A 42 -1.12 -8.08 -9.55
N LEU A 43 0.04 -7.43 -9.47
CA LEU A 43 1.02 -7.44 -10.56
C LEU A 43 1.60 -8.84 -10.80
N GLU A 44 1.89 -9.59 -9.74
CA GLU A 44 2.35 -10.97 -9.83
C GLU A 44 1.28 -11.89 -10.46
N LEU A 45 0.02 -11.74 -10.03
CA LEU A 45 -1.12 -12.48 -10.62
C LEU A 45 -1.33 -12.19 -12.10
N LEU A 46 -0.98 -10.99 -12.55
CA LEU A 46 -1.00 -10.60 -13.97
C LEU A 46 0.22 -11.12 -14.76
N GLY A 47 1.20 -11.73 -14.10
CA GLY A 47 2.42 -12.24 -14.71
C GLY A 47 3.57 -11.23 -14.76
N GLY A 48 3.48 -10.11 -14.05
CA GLY A 48 4.47 -9.03 -14.04
C GLY A 48 4.29 -7.99 -15.15
N GLU A 49 5.24 -7.05 -15.26
CA GLU A 49 5.27 -6.07 -16.34
C GLU A 49 5.62 -6.74 -17.69
N SER A 50 4.92 -6.32 -18.75
CA SER A 50 5.06 -6.82 -20.12
C SER A 50 4.77 -5.70 -21.13
N GLU A 51 4.72 -6.02 -22.42
CA GLU A 51 4.28 -5.05 -23.45
C GLU A 51 2.80 -4.63 -23.30
N THR A 52 1.99 -5.47 -22.63
CA THR A 52 0.54 -5.29 -22.46
C THR A 52 0.14 -4.98 -21.00
N VAL A 53 1.02 -5.24 -20.03
CA VAL A 53 0.83 -4.94 -18.61
C VAL A 53 1.89 -3.94 -18.18
N LEU A 54 1.48 -2.71 -17.88
CA LEU A 54 2.38 -1.60 -17.58
C LEU A 54 2.18 -1.10 -16.16
N VAL A 55 3.26 -0.74 -15.48
CA VAL A 55 3.20 0.11 -14.28
C VAL A 55 3.51 1.54 -14.68
N CYS A 56 2.48 2.37 -14.79
CA CYS A 56 2.64 3.77 -15.17
C CYS A 56 2.69 4.67 -13.94
N SER A 57 3.73 5.51 -13.86
CA SER A 57 3.83 6.57 -12.86
C SER A 57 3.13 7.84 -13.35
N PHE A 58 2.13 8.28 -12.60
CA PHE A 58 1.40 9.52 -12.82
C PHE A 58 1.71 10.48 -11.68
N GLY A 59 1.89 11.75 -11.97
CA GLY A 59 2.19 12.71 -10.91
C GLY A 59 2.01 14.16 -11.29
N SER A 60 1.97 14.98 -10.25
CA SER A 60 2.07 16.42 -10.32
C SER A 60 3.03 16.91 -9.24
N TRP A 61 3.21 18.22 -9.15
CA TRP A 61 3.99 18.84 -8.08
C TRP A 61 3.52 18.49 -6.65
N THR A 62 2.26 18.08 -6.46
CA THR A 62 1.72 17.71 -5.13
C THR A 62 1.83 16.21 -4.81
N GLY A 63 2.42 15.41 -5.70
CA GLY A 63 2.59 13.97 -5.45
C GLY A 63 2.49 13.12 -6.71
N SER A 64 2.88 11.86 -6.55
CA SER A 64 2.85 10.84 -7.59
C SER A 64 2.19 9.56 -7.09
N PHE A 65 1.55 8.85 -8.01
CA PHE A 65 1.04 7.50 -7.81
C PHE A 65 1.45 6.63 -8.99
N GLU A 66 1.55 5.34 -8.76
CA GLU A 66 1.76 4.33 -9.80
C GLU A 66 0.45 3.57 -9.99
N GLN A 67 0.13 3.21 -11.23
CA GLN A 67 -1.05 2.43 -11.54
C GLN A 67 -0.71 1.33 -12.54
N ILE A 68 -1.20 0.13 -12.24
CA ILE A 68 -1.17 -1.00 -13.17
C ILE A 68 -2.18 -0.71 -14.29
N LEU A 69 -1.74 -0.84 -15.53
CA LEU A 69 -2.56 -0.70 -16.73
C LEU A 69 -2.45 -1.97 -17.56
N VAL A 70 -3.60 -2.51 -17.99
CA VAL A 70 -3.66 -3.72 -18.81
C VAL A 70 -4.30 -3.39 -20.16
N HIS A 71 -3.57 -3.61 -21.24
CA HIS A 71 -4.04 -3.32 -22.59
C HIS A 71 -5.21 -4.24 -22.96
N GLU A 72 -6.23 -3.71 -23.64
CA GLU A 72 -7.45 -4.49 -23.96
C GLU A 72 -7.22 -5.68 -24.90
N SER A 73 -6.10 -5.72 -25.62
CA SER A 73 -5.75 -6.86 -26.49
C SER A 73 -5.27 -8.09 -25.73
N ASP A 74 -4.90 -7.95 -24.46
CA ASP A 74 -4.43 -9.06 -23.63
C ASP A 74 -5.58 -9.64 -22.81
N GLU A 75 -6.38 -10.48 -23.47
CA GLU A 75 -7.57 -11.06 -22.86
C GLU A 75 -7.25 -11.88 -21.59
N VAL A 76 -6.05 -12.46 -21.51
CA VAL A 76 -5.62 -13.25 -20.36
C VAL A 76 -5.34 -12.34 -19.17
N ALA A 77 -4.56 -11.27 -19.36
CA ALA A 77 -4.30 -10.30 -18.30
C ALA A 77 -5.57 -9.53 -17.90
N VAL A 78 -6.46 -9.24 -18.86
CA VAL A 78 -7.76 -8.61 -18.57
C VAL A 78 -8.61 -9.51 -17.68
N ALA A 79 -8.72 -10.81 -18.00
CA ALA A 79 -9.47 -11.76 -17.17
C ALA A 79 -8.86 -11.90 -15.77
N ALA A 80 -7.53 -11.93 -15.65
CA ALA A 80 -6.84 -11.96 -14.36
C ALA A 80 -7.11 -10.67 -13.54
N LEU A 81 -7.17 -9.51 -14.21
CA LEU A 81 -7.50 -8.26 -13.54
C LEU A 81 -8.96 -8.23 -13.04
N GLU A 82 -9.89 -8.84 -13.79
CA GLU A 82 -11.28 -9.00 -13.33
C GLU A 82 -11.37 -9.91 -12.10
N ASP A 83 -10.63 -11.02 -12.07
CA ASP A 83 -10.54 -11.92 -10.90
C ASP A 83 -10.01 -11.17 -9.67
N VAL A 84 -8.93 -10.41 -9.82
CA VAL A 84 -8.39 -9.54 -8.76
C VAL A 84 -9.46 -8.57 -8.24
N ALA A 85 -10.21 -7.93 -9.14
CA ALA A 85 -11.28 -6.99 -8.77
C ALA A 85 -12.52 -7.66 -8.15
N GLU A 86 -12.73 -8.96 -8.40
CA GLU A 86 -13.76 -9.76 -7.74
C GLU A 86 -13.33 -10.16 -6.34
N ARG A 87 -12.11 -10.73 -6.20
CA ARG A 87 -11.52 -11.07 -4.90
C ARG A 87 -11.49 -9.88 -3.96
N LEU A 88 -11.03 -8.72 -4.43
CA LEU A 88 -10.98 -7.49 -3.62
C LEU A 88 -12.35 -6.92 -3.26
N ALA A 89 -13.39 -7.26 -4.03
CA ALA A 89 -14.76 -6.86 -3.69
C ALA A 89 -15.36 -7.76 -2.60
N GLU A 90 -14.92 -9.02 -2.52
CA GLU A 90 -15.32 -9.96 -1.47
C GLU A 90 -14.50 -9.73 -0.18
N TYR A 91 -13.18 -9.57 -0.31
CA TYR A 91 -12.26 -9.40 0.81
C TYR A 91 -11.12 -8.42 0.44
N PRO A 92 -10.85 -7.38 1.23
CA PRO A 92 -9.99 -6.26 0.83
C PRO A 92 -8.49 -6.57 0.80
N VAL A 93 -8.07 -7.80 1.11
CA VAL A 93 -6.67 -8.26 1.12
C VAL A 93 -6.51 -9.40 0.12
N LEU A 94 -5.55 -9.30 -0.80
CA LEU A 94 -5.28 -10.36 -1.78
C LEU A 94 -4.49 -11.52 -1.17
N ASP A 95 -3.57 -11.20 -0.26
CA ASP A 95 -2.69 -12.13 0.46
C ASP A 95 -2.50 -11.64 1.91
N ASP A 96 -3.12 -12.32 2.87
CA ASP A 96 -3.03 -11.97 4.29
C ASP A 96 -1.61 -12.13 4.85
N GLU A 97 -0.82 -13.08 4.35
CA GLU A 97 0.54 -13.35 4.84
C GLU A 97 1.49 -12.25 4.37
N ASP A 98 1.50 -11.92 3.07
CA ASP A 98 2.32 -10.81 2.55
C ASP A 98 1.91 -9.48 3.19
N HIS A 99 0.61 -9.25 3.41
CA HIS A 99 0.14 -8.07 4.13
C HIS A 99 0.68 -8.02 5.57
N SER A 100 0.48 -9.10 6.34
CA SER A 100 0.95 -9.19 7.73
C SER A 100 2.46 -9.01 7.83
N GLU A 101 3.24 -9.63 6.95
CA GLU A 101 4.69 -9.46 6.92
C GLU A 101 5.11 -8.01 6.69
N ARG A 102 4.39 -7.27 5.82
CA ARG A 102 4.69 -5.86 5.54
C ARG A 102 4.31 -4.96 6.71
N GLU A 103 3.21 -5.23 7.40
CA GLU A 103 2.83 -4.53 8.63
C GLU A 103 3.88 -4.73 9.72
N ASP A 104 4.35 -5.97 9.90
CA ASP A 104 5.40 -6.29 10.86
C ASP A 104 6.71 -5.57 10.53
N LYS A 105 7.15 -5.62 9.27
CA LYS A 105 8.36 -4.93 8.80
C LYS A 105 8.25 -3.41 9.00
N ALA A 106 7.12 -2.81 8.64
CA ALA A 106 6.90 -1.37 8.80
C ALA A 106 6.90 -0.94 10.28
N THR A 107 6.28 -1.75 11.13
CA THR A 107 6.22 -1.52 12.58
C THR A 107 7.63 -1.60 13.20
N ASP A 108 8.41 -2.62 12.84
CA ASP A 108 9.77 -2.81 13.31
C ASP A 108 10.70 -1.66 12.89
N VAL A 109 10.59 -1.22 11.63
CA VAL A 109 11.34 -0.04 11.11
C VAL A 109 10.96 1.21 11.89
N LEU A 110 9.67 1.54 12.02
CA LEU A 110 9.26 2.73 12.76
C LEU A 110 9.76 2.69 14.20
N TRP A 111 9.54 1.57 14.90
CA TRP A 111 9.94 1.45 16.29
C TRP A 111 11.44 1.72 16.47
N LYS A 112 12.27 1.20 15.57
CA LYS A 112 13.72 1.43 15.53
C LYS A 112 14.09 2.89 15.28
N GLU A 113 13.32 3.60 14.46
CA GLU A 113 13.52 5.02 14.17
C GLU A 113 13.06 5.95 15.31
N LEU A 114 12.06 5.54 16.09
CA LEU A 114 11.59 6.32 17.24
C LEU A 114 12.67 6.44 18.32
N GLY A 115 12.88 7.67 18.80
CA GLY A 115 13.72 7.92 19.94
C GLY A 115 13.13 7.36 21.24
N LEU A 116 13.97 7.12 22.24
CA LEU A 116 13.55 6.55 23.53
C LEU A 116 12.37 7.31 24.18
N ARG A 117 12.37 8.65 24.08
CA ARG A 117 11.29 9.49 24.61
C ARG A 117 9.96 9.20 23.91
N GLU A 118 9.97 9.14 22.58
CA GLU A 118 8.77 8.89 21.76
C GLU A 118 8.22 7.48 22.04
N ARG A 119 9.09 6.48 22.18
CA ARG A 119 8.70 5.13 22.59
C ARG A 119 8.04 5.11 23.97
N ILE A 120 8.55 5.86 24.95
CA ILE A 120 7.94 5.96 26.29
C ILE A 120 6.58 6.65 26.19
N GLU A 121 6.47 7.76 25.46
CA GLU A 121 5.20 8.47 25.25
C GLU A 121 4.15 7.55 24.61
N TYR A 122 4.54 6.76 23.62
CA TYR A 122 3.69 5.75 22.99
C TYR A 122 3.19 4.71 23.99
N LEU A 123 4.10 4.12 24.78
CA LEU A 123 3.74 3.09 25.76
C LEU A 123 2.83 3.64 26.85
N VAL A 124 3.08 4.86 27.34
CA VAL A 124 2.21 5.52 28.32
C VAL A 124 0.81 5.75 27.76
N LYS A 125 0.70 6.21 26.50
CA LYS A 125 -0.58 6.47 25.84
C LYS A 125 -1.44 5.21 25.73
N HIS A 126 -0.82 4.04 25.59
CA HIS A 126 -1.50 2.76 25.42
C HIS A 126 -1.51 1.92 26.71
N GLU A 127 -1.22 2.53 27.86
CA GLU A 127 -1.22 1.85 29.17
C GLU A 127 -0.25 0.66 29.26
N GLU A 128 0.82 0.69 28.47
CA GLU A 128 1.85 -0.34 28.39
C GLU A 128 3.05 -0.05 29.31
N SER A 129 3.85 -1.09 29.57
CA SER A 129 5.05 -0.97 30.39
C SER A 129 6.13 -0.13 29.69
N ILE A 130 6.50 1.01 30.28
CA ILE A 130 7.57 1.89 29.79
C ILE A 130 8.93 1.20 29.64
N PHE A 131 9.17 0.08 30.35
CA PHE A 131 10.41 -0.67 30.23
C PHE A 131 10.56 -1.34 28.86
N ALA A 132 9.46 -1.58 28.16
CA ALA A 132 9.47 -2.09 26.80
C ALA A 132 10.08 -1.09 25.80
N ALA A 133 10.22 0.20 26.13
CA ALA A 133 10.87 1.18 25.26
C ALA A 133 12.33 0.80 24.88
N ARG A 134 12.94 -0.09 25.68
CA ARG A 134 14.32 -0.57 25.52
C ARG A 134 14.45 -1.81 24.65
N THR A 135 13.34 -2.47 24.27
CA THR A 135 13.41 -3.59 23.33
C THR A 135 13.56 -3.05 21.91
N ASP A 136 14.36 -3.75 21.11
CA ASP A 136 14.47 -3.51 19.67
C ASP A 136 13.43 -4.29 18.88
N ASN A 137 12.66 -5.16 19.54
CA ASN A 137 11.59 -5.93 18.92
C ASN A 137 10.23 -5.34 19.29
N ALA A 138 9.55 -4.72 18.32
CA ALA A 138 8.21 -4.18 18.48
C ALA A 138 7.10 -5.25 18.43
N TYR A 139 7.41 -6.46 17.97
CA TYR A 139 6.43 -7.53 17.75
C TYR A 139 5.68 -7.94 19.04
N ASP A 140 6.38 -7.97 20.16
CA ASP A 140 5.77 -8.30 21.47
C ASP A 140 4.80 -7.20 21.97
N LEU A 141 4.90 -5.99 21.40
CA LEU A 141 3.99 -4.87 21.66
C LEU A 141 2.80 -4.88 20.68
N TYR A 142 3.02 -5.32 19.44
CA TYR A 142 2.01 -5.42 18.38
C TYR A 142 0.81 -6.28 18.79
N HIS A 143 1.05 -7.45 19.39
CA HIS A 143 -0.02 -8.37 19.82
C HIS A 143 -0.83 -7.90 21.05
N ARG A 144 -0.35 -6.88 21.78
CA ARG A 144 -1.04 -6.35 22.97
C ARG A 144 -1.80 -5.06 22.68
N ALA A 145 -1.31 -4.28 21.72
CA ALA A 145 -1.99 -3.11 21.20
C ALA A 145 -2.49 -3.41 19.78
N GLU A 146 -3.76 -3.84 19.67
CA GLU A 146 -4.56 -3.96 18.41
C GLU A 146 -4.55 -2.67 17.53
N GLN A 147 -3.86 -1.61 17.96
CA GLN A 147 -3.87 -0.27 17.37
C GLN A 147 -2.49 0.19 16.86
N THR A 148 -1.44 -0.64 16.95
CA THR A 148 -0.07 -0.22 16.65
C THR A 148 0.09 0.24 15.19
N TYR A 149 -0.49 -0.47 14.22
CA TYR A 149 -0.43 -0.09 12.80
C TYR A 149 -1.21 1.19 12.47
N TYR A 150 -2.42 1.33 13.01
CA TYR A 150 -3.23 2.55 12.84
C TYR A 150 -2.54 3.79 13.45
N TYR A 151 -1.76 3.60 14.52
CA TYR A 151 -0.99 4.67 15.14
C TYR A 151 0.29 5.02 14.37
N VAL A 152 0.97 4.03 13.79
CA VAL A 152 2.12 4.23 12.88
C VAL A 152 1.70 5.06 11.66
N GLN A 153 0.57 4.74 11.03
CA GLN A 153 0.02 5.56 9.95
C GLN A 153 -0.40 6.96 10.42
N MET A 154 -0.99 7.09 11.61
CA MET A 154 -1.36 8.39 12.18
C MET A 154 -0.14 9.27 12.45
N LEU A 155 0.92 8.72 13.06
CA LEU A 155 2.17 9.44 13.34
C LEU A 155 2.92 9.83 12.06
N ALA A 156 2.89 8.99 11.02
CA ALA A 156 3.45 9.32 9.72
C ALA A 156 2.69 10.51 9.08
N ASN A 157 1.35 10.51 9.16
CA ASN A 157 0.52 11.59 8.64
C ASN A 157 0.65 12.90 9.47
N GLU A 158 0.75 12.81 10.80
CA GLU A 158 0.93 13.99 11.68
C GLU A 158 2.30 14.68 11.48
N ARG A 159 3.32 13.97 10.97
CA ARG A 159 4.63 14.54 10.62
C ARG A 159 4.65 15.26 9.28
N GLU A 160 3.69 15.04 8.38
CA GLU A 160 3.56 15.78 7.12
C GLU A 160 2.85 17.13 7.28
N ASP A 161 2.09 17.32 8.37
CA ASP A 161 1.31 18.52 8.67
C ASP A 161 2.01 19.54 9.61
N ALA A 162 3.27 19.29 10.00
CA ALA A 162 4.07 20.11 10.94
C ALA A 162 5.26 20.82 10.27
#